data_AF-A0A6J1VY65-F1
#
_entry.id   AF-A0A6J1VY65-F1
#
_cell.length_a   1.000
_cell.length_b   1.000
_cell.length_c   1.000
_cell.angle_alpha   90.00
_cell.angle_beta   90.00
_cell.angle_gamma   90.00
#
_symmetry.space_group_name_H-M   'P 1'
#
loop_
_entity.id
_entity.type
_entity.pdbx_description
1 polymer ?
#
loop_
_entity_poly.entity_id
_entity_poly.type
_entity_poly.pdbx_seq_one_letter_code
_entity_poly.pdbx_strand_id
1 'polypeptide(L)'
;MATHQQLYQVTDAEGRAEFSIETSNIRSDVLSFTAMYQNKPWCNSDHWITPSHGNEFHTVYMFYSPSNSYVHVEPASKTLSCGHREPVRVRYILNQGDEKEDEIVFYYMVKAKGDIIRTGTHRQPVEQGT
;
A
#
# COMPACT_ATOMS: atom_id res chain seq x y z
N MET A 1 23.00 -5.68 7.81
CA MET A 1 23.12 -4.22 7.91
C MET A 1 21.75 -3.64 7.59
N ALA A 2 21.25 -2.70 8.40
CA ALA A 2 19.99 -2.02 8.10
C ALA A 2 20.24 -1.02 6.96
N THR A 3 19.48 -1.14 5.87
CA THR A 3 19.54 -0.19 4.77
C THR A 3 18.65 1.00 5.12
N HIS A 4 19.24 2.19 5.22
CA HIS A 4 18.50 3.42 5.43
C HIS A 4 18.35 4.15 4.09
N GLN A 5 17.11 4.40 3.68
CA GLN A 5 16.77 5.20 2.51
C GLN A 5 16.04 6.46 2.98
N GLN A 6 16.38 7.60 2.38
CA GLN A 6 15.70 8.87 2.63
C GLN A 6 15.00 9.34 1.36
N LEU A 7 13.76 9.78 1.50
CA LEU A 7 12.94 10.34 0.44
C LEU A 7 12.51 11.75 0.84
N TYR A 8 12.52 12.67 -0.11
CA TYR A 8 12.09 14.06 0.09
C TYR A 8 10.81 14.30 -0.69
N GLN A 9 9.70 14.51 0.03
CA GLN A 9 8.39 14.76 -0.57
C GLN A 9 7.86 16.13 -0.13
N VAL A 10 7.06 16.74 -1.01
CA VAL A 10 6.31 17.98 -0.72
C VAL A 10 4.84 17.62 -0.66
N THR A 11 4.14 18.10 0.36
CA THR A 11 2.70 17.83 0.51
C THR A 11 1.87 18.65 -0.48
N ASP A 12 0.75 18.08 -0.91
CA ASP A 12 -0.28 18.73 -1.72
C ASP A 12 -1.07 19.80 -0.92
N ALA A 13 -2.06 20.41 -1.57
CA ALA A 13 -2.90 21.46 -0.97
C ALA A 13 -3.74 20.95 0.21
N GLU A 14 -3.96 19.64 0.32
CA GLU A 14 -4.66 19.01 1.43
C GLU A 14 -3.71 18.43 2.49
N GLY A 15 -2.39 18.66 2.37
CA GLY A 15 -1.39 18.23 3.35
C GLY A 15 -0.96 16.76 3.21
N ARG A 16 -1.16 16.11 2.06
CA ARG A 16 -0.78 14.72 1.81
C ARG A 16 0.43 14.62 0.90
N ALA A 17 1.26 13.59 1.10
CA ALA A 17 2.35 13.25 0.21
C ALA A 17 2.36 11.74 -0.04
N GLU A 18 2.34 11.34 -1.31
CA GLU A 18 2.43 9.93 -1.70
C GLU A 18 3.87 9.57 -2.06
N PHE A 19 4.27 8.34 -1.75
CA PHE A 19 5.57 7.78 -2.12
C PHE A 19 5.44 6.27 -2.34
N SER A 20 6.37 5.70 -3.11
CA SER A 20 6.45 4.26 -3.40
C SER A 20 7.86 3.78 -3.13
N ILE A 21 7.99 2.52 -2.68
CA ILE A 21 9.27 1.91 -2.33
C ILE A 21 9.40 0.60 -3.08
N GLU A 22 10.53 0.44 -3.77
CA GLU A 22 10.88 -0.79 -4.46
C GLU A 22 11.30 -1.86 -3.44
N THR A 23 10.55 -2.95 -3.35
CA THR A 23 10.78 -3.98 -2.33
C THR A 23 11.61 -5.17 -2.82
N SER A 24 11.94 -5.24 -4.11
CA SER A 24 12.59 -6.42 -4.73
C SER A 24 13.90 -6.88 -4.07
N ASN A 25 14.65 -5.96 -3.45
CA ASN A 25 15.95 -6.27 -2.80
C ASN A 25 15.86 -6.32 -1.27
N ILE A 26 14.67 -6.21 -0.69
CA ILE A 26 14.45 -6.19 0.75
C ILE A 26 14.28 -7.62 1.24
N ARG A 27 15.19 -8.06 2.13
CA ARG A 27 15.16 -9.42 2.73
C ARG A 27 14.51 -9.46 4.12
N SER A 28 14.27 -8.30 4.72
CA SER A 28 13.62 -8.22 6.03
C SER A 28 12.12 -8.40 5.85
N ASP A 29 11.50 -9.07 6.81
CA ASP A 29 10.05 -9.20 6.98
C ASP A 29 9.40 -7.96 7.63
N VAL A 30 10.19 -6.93 7.95
CA VAL A 30 9.74 -5.71 8.62
C VAL A 30 10.34 -4.48 7.95
N LEU A 31 9.49 -3.48 7.71
CA LEU A 31 9.88 -2.15 7.26
C LEU A 31 9.37 -1.10 8.23
N SER A 32 10.27 -0.26 8.72
CA SER A 32 9.94 0.87 9.60
C SER A 32 10.19 2.18 8.88
N PHE A 33 9.21 3.07 8.97
CA PHE A 33 9.18 4.40 8.38
C PHE A 33 9.17 5.44 9.48
N THR A 34 9.98 6.49 9.29
CA THR A 34 9.95 7.70 10.11
C THR A 34 9.70 8.87 9.20
N ALA A 35 8.55 9.54 9.35
CA ALA A 35 8.27 10.80 8.69
C ALA A 35 8.75 11.95 9.57
N MET A 36 9.53 12.86 8.99
CA MET A 36 10.08 14.03 9.67
C MET A 36 9.85 15.26 8.81
N TYR A 37 9.47 16.37 9.43
CA TYR A 37 9.42 17.66 8.74
C TYR A 37 10.84 18.08 8.32
N GLN A 38 10.98 18.56 7.08
CA GLN A 38 12.26 19.05 6.61
C GLN A 38 12.61 20.35 7.34
N ASN A 39 13.61 20.30 8.22
CA ASN A 39 14.12 21.48 8.91
C ASN A 39 14.54 22.54 7.89
N LYS A 40 13.85 23.68 7.89
CA LYS A 40 14.29 24.87 7.17
C LYS A 40 15.39 25.56 7.98
N PRO A 41 16.36 26.23 7.33
CA PRO A 41 17.39 26.97 8.04
C PRO A 41 16.75 27.94 9.03
N TRP A 42 17.29 27.98 10.24
CA TRP A 42 16.79 28.82 11.32
C TRP A 42 16.74 30.29 10.90
N CYS A 43 15.55 30.88 10.88
CA CYS A 43 15.40 32.32 10.90
C CYS A 43 15.53 32.80 12.34
N ASN A 44 16.77 33.01 12.79
CA ASN A 44 17.07 33.55 14.11
C ASN A 44 16.65 35.03 14.15
N SER A 45 15.42 35.29 14.58
CA SER A 45 14.93 36.60 14.98
C SER A 45 14.36 36.45 16.38
N ASP A 46 14.80 37.29 17.32
CA ASP A 46 14.38 37.29 18.73
C ASP A 46 12.87 37.48 18.92
N HIS A 47 12.14 37.78 17.84
CA HIS A 47 10.70 37.99 17.82
C HIS A 47 9.90 36.89 17.10
N TRP A 48 10.53 35.76 16.74
CA TRP A 48 9.86 34.69 16.00
C TRP A 48 9.72 33.39 16.81
N ILE A 49 8.51 32.83 16.85
CA ILE A 49 8.26 31.50 17.40
C ILE A 49 8.65 30.46 16.36
N THR A 50 9.58 29.58 16.69
CA THR A 50 9.95 28.46 15.82
C THR A 50 8.91 27.35 15.96
N PRO A 51 8.20 26.96 14.89
CA PRO A 51 7.26 25.86 14.96
C PRO A 51 8.00 24.54 15.21
N SER A 52 7.50 23.75 16.16
CA SER A 52 7.95 22.38 16.40
C SER A 52 7.03 21.42 15.66
N HIS A 53 7.60 20.58 14.81
CA HIS A 53 6.87 19.56 14.07
C HIS A 53 7.21 18.18 14.63
N GLY A 54 6.17 17.40 14.95
CA GLY A 54 6.33 16.03 15.43
C GLY A 54 6.82 15.09 14.33
N ASN A 55 7.47 14.01 14.75
CA ASN A 55 7.80 12.89 13.88
C ASN A 55 6.70 11.83 13.98
N GLU A 56 6.44 11.15 12.87
CA GLU A 56 5.51 10.02 12.82
C GLU A 56 6.27 8.73 12.52
N PHE A 57 5.89 7.64 13.18
CA PHE A 57 6.52 6.34 13.02
C PHE A 57 5.48 5.32 12.55
N HIS A 58 5.83 4.53 11.54
CA HIS A 58 4.96 3.47 11.04
C HIS A 58 5.77 2.23 10.72
N THR A 59 5.24 1.05 11.06
CA THR A 59 5.90 -0.22 10.77
C THR A 59 4.96 -1.12 10.00
N VAL A 60 5.46 -1.69 8.91
CA VAL A 60 4.76 -2.63 8.05
C VAL A 60 5.47 -3.97 8.10
N TYR A 61 4.68 -5.04 8.14
CA TYR A 61 5.17 -6.41 8.12
C TYR A 61 4.92 -7.02 6.75
N MET A 62 5.86 -7.82 6.28
CA MET A 62 5.72 -8.59 5.05
C MET A 62 4.56 -9.58 5.20
N PHE A 63 3.71 -9.64 4.17
CA PHE A 63 2.66 -10.65 4.12
C PHE A 63 3.30 -12.03 3.94
N TYR A 64 2.95 -12.99 4.80
CA TYR A 64 3.42 -14.36 4.67
C TYR A 64 2.54 -15.15 3.70
N SER A 65 3.17 -15.76 2.69
CA SER A 65 2.52 -16.68 1.75
C SER A 65 3.39 -17.91 1.56
N PRO A 66 2.91 -19.12 1.92
CA PRO A 66 3.68 -20.36 1.71
C PRO A 66 4.08 -20.60 0.25
N SER A 67 3.25 -20.18 -0.70
CA SER A 67 3.51 -20.34 -2.14
C SER A 67 4.29 -19.16 -2.75
N ASN A 68 4.58 -18.10 -1.99
CA ASN A 68 5.03 -16.81 -2.53
C ASN A 68 4.09 -16.23 -3.61
N SER A 69 2.80 -16.56 -3.53
CA SER A 69 1.74 -15.91 -4.32
C SER A 69 1.01 -14.89 -3.47
N TYR A 70 0.63 -13.76 -4.07
CA TYR A 70 0.08 -12.61 -3.36
C TYR A 70 -1.15 -12.05 -4.07
N VAL A 71 -2.09 -11.54 -3.29
CA VAL A 71 -3.25 -10.78 -3.79
C VAL A 71 -3.35 -9.47 -3.01
N HIS A 72 -3.56 -8.38 -3.74
CA HIS A 72 -3.70 -7.04 -3.18
C HIS A 72 -4.94 -6.37 -3.78
N VAL A 73 -5.88 -5.99 -2.93
CA VAL A 73 -7.04 -5.19 -3.31
C VAL A 73 -6.65 -3.72 -3.18
N GLU A 74 -6.68 -2.97 -4.28
CA GLU A 74 -6.35 -1.55 -4.24
C GLU A 74 -7.43 -0.79 -3.44
N PRO A 75 -7.04 0.11 -2.53
CA PRO A 75 -8.00 0.96 -1.86
C PRO A 75 -8.66 1.93 -2.85
N ALA A 76 -9.94 2.22 -2.64
CA ALA A 76 -10.60 3.27 -3.39
C ALA A 76 -9.94 4.62 -3.09
N SER A 77 -9.65 5.41 -4.12
CA SER A 77 -9.01 6.73 -3.95
C SER A 77 -9.95 7.76 -3.30
N LYS A 78 -11.25 7.49 -3.26
CA LYS A 78 -12.28 8.37 -2.72
C LYS A 78 -13.40 7.57 -2.07
N THR A 79 -14.17 8.24 -1.21
CA THR A 79 -15.41 7.69 -0.64
C THR A 79 -16.41 7.36 -1.75
N LEU A 80 -16.92 6.14 -1.74
CA LEU A 80 -17.88 5.66 -2.72
C LEU A 80 -19.26 6.33 -2.52
N SER A 81 -19.89 6.74 -3.61
CA SER A 81 -21.25 7.28 -3.60
C SER A 81 -22.30 6.18 -3.82
N CYS A 82 -23.47 6.34 -3.21
CA CYS A 82 -24.58 5.44 -3.45
C CYS A 82 -25.07 5.53 -4.90
N GLY A 83 -25.61 4.43 -5.43
CA GLY A 83 -26.18 4.36 -6.78
C GLY A 83 -25.17 4.29 -7.93
N HIS A 84 -23.88 4.47 -7.65
CA HIS A 84 -22.81 4.36 -8.65
C HIS A 84 -22.07 3.03 -8.50
N ARG A 85 -21.62 2.48 -9.63
CA ARG A 85 -20.80 1.26 -9.66
C ARG A 85 -19.35 1.68 -9.80
N GLU A 86 -18.51 1.24 -8.88
CA GLU A 86 -17.07 1.42 -8.99
C GLU A 86 -16.35 0.07 -9.17
N PRO A 87 -15.40 -0.02 -10.10
CA PRO A 87 -14.61 -1.22 -10.27
C PRO A 87 -13.64 -1.38 -9.09
N VAL A 88 -13.56 -2.61 -8.57
CA VAL A 88 -12.55 -2.99 -7.58
C VAL A 88 -11.34 -3.51 -8.34
N ARG A 89 -10.19 -2.85 -8.14
CA ARG A 89 -8.92 -3.27 -8.75
C ARG A 89 -8.21 -4.23 -7.82
N VAL A 90 -7.78 -5.35 -8.39
CA VAL A 90 -7.05 -6.39 -7.68
C VAL A 90 -5.75 -6.65 -8.44
N ARG A 91 -4.63 -6.52 -7.75
CA ARG A 91 -3.32 -6.95 -8.23
C ARG A 91 -3.01 -8.32 -7.67
N TYR A 92 -2.39 -9.18 -8.47
CA TYR A 92 -1.96 -10.48 -7.99
C TYR A 92 -0.59 -10.84 -8.55
N ILE A 93 0.12 -11.67 -7.79
CA ILE A 93 1.34 -12.37 -8.21
C ILE A 93 1.05 -13.85 -7.98
N LEU A 94 1.12 -14.64 -9.03
CA LEU A 94 0.98 -16.09 -8.93
C LEU A 94 2.35 -16.72 -9.18
N ASN A 95 2.86 -17.42 -8.18
CA ASN A 95 4.05 -18.25 -8.32
C ASN A 95 3.60 -19.70 -8.54
N GLN A 96 3.49 -20.07 -9.81
CA GLN A 96 2.89 -21.34 -10.25
C GLN A 96 3.74 -22.57 -9.93
N GLY A 97 5.03 -22.42 -9.62
CA GLY A 97 5.94 -23.57 -9.52
C GLY A 97 5.88 -24.42 -10.79
N ASP A 98 5.58 -25.72 -10.64
CA ASP A 98 5.39 -26.65 -11.76
C ASP A 98 3.91 -26.81 -12.19
N GLU A 99 2.99 -26.11 -11.55
CA GLU A 99 1.55 -26.22 -11.82
C GLU A 99 1.17 -25.49 -13.12
N LYS A 100 0.43 -26.20 -13.99
CA LYS A 100 -0.12 -25.64 -15.22
C LYS A 100 -1.59 -25.33 -15.01
N GLU A 101 -1.86 -24.26 -14.27
CA GLU A 101 -3.21 -23.72 -14.16
C GLU A 101 -3.43 -22.67 -15.25
N ASP A 102 -4.44 -22.88 -16.10
CA ASP A 102 -4.80 -21.95 -17.18
C ASP A 102 -5.73 -20.82 -16.69
N GLU A 103 -6.29 -20.95 -15.48
CA GLU A 103 -7.26 -20.00 -14.93
C GLU A 103 -7.15 -19.89 -13.40
N ILE A 104 -7.27 -18.66 -12.89
CA ILE A 104 -7.36 -18.33 -11.47
C ILE A 104 -8.81 -18.00 -11.13
N VAL A 105 -9.35 -18.58 -10.05
CA VAL A 105 -10.67 -18.23 -9.53
C VAL A 105 -10.54 -17.46 -8.21
N PHE A 106 -10.88 -16.18 -8.25
CA PHE A 106 -10.96 -15.33 -7.07
C PHE A 106 -12.33 -15.42 -6.42
N TYR A 107 -12.36 -15.72 -5.12
CA TYR A 107 -13.57 -15.67 -4.29
C TYR A 107 -13.54 -14.39 -3.45
N TYR A 108 -14.65 -13.64 -3.44
CA TYR A 108 -14.72 -12.38 -2.69
C TYR A 108 -15.99 -12.29 -1.83
N MET A 109 -15.89 -11.50 -0.76
CA MET A 109 -17.01 -11.15 0.12
C MET A 109 -16.98 -9.65 0.44
N VAL A 110 -18.15 -9.04 0.55
CA VAL A 110 -18.33 -7.65 0.99
C VAL A 110 -18.97 -7.67 2.37
N LYS A 111 -18.33 -6.99 3.32
CA LYS A 111 -18.82 -6.86 4.69
C LYS A 111 -19.29 -5.44 4.99
N ALA A 112 -20.40 -5.31 5.71
CA ALA A 112 -20.87 -4.04 6.24
C ALA A 112 -21.59 -4.27 7.56
N LYS A 113 -21.37 -3.37 8.54
CA LYS A 113 -22.00 -3.44 9.88
C LYS A 113 -21.82 -4.78 10.61
N GLY A 114 -20.74 -5.51 10.33
CA GLY A 114 -20.45 -6.80 10.93
C GLY A 114 -20.92 -8.02 10.12
N ASP A 115 -21.79 -7.82 9.12
CA ASP A 115 -22.37 -8.90 8.33
C ASP A 115 -21.76 -9.00 6.93
N ILE A 116 -21.88 -10.20 6.32
CA ILE A 116 -21.56 -10.42 4.90
C ILE A 116 -22.81 -10.05 4.08
N ILE A 117 -22.71 -8.95 3.33
CA ILE A 117 -23.83 -8.44 2.53
C ILE A 117 -23.81 -8.92 1.08
N ARG A 118 -22.66 -9.43 0.62
CA ARG A 118 -22.50 -9.95 -0.74
C ARG A 118 -21.31 -10.92 -0.82
N THR A 119 -21.44 -11.94 -1.65
CA THR A 119 -20.35 -12.84 -2.06
C THR A 119 -20.31 -12.95 -3.58
N GLY A 120 -19.21 -13.44 -4.12
CA GLY A 120 -19.11 -13.74 -5.53
C GLY A 120 -17.78 -14.35 -5.93
N THR A 121 -17.65 -14.62 -7.23
CA THR A 121 -16.44 -15.15 -7.85
C THR A 121 -16.04 -14.34 -9.07
N HIS A 122 -14.76 -14.36 -9.39
CA HIS A 122 -14.19 -13.79 -10.60
C HIS A 122 -13.16 -14.76 -11.17
N ARG A 123 -13.29 -15.09 -12.46
CA ARG A 123 -12.39 -16.02 -13.16
C ARG A 123 -11.45 -15.20 -14.04
N GLN A 124 -10.15 -15.43 -13.89
CA GLN A 124 -9.09 -14.71 -14.58
C GLN A 124 -8.21 -15.73 -15.32
N PRO A 125 -8.17 -15.70 -16.67
CA PRO A 125 -7.22 -16.51 -17.42
C PRO A 125 -5.78 -16.16 -17.00
N VAL A 126 -4.93 -17.18 -16.87
CA VAL A 126 -3.49 -16.96 -16.66
C VAL A 126 -2.87 -16.66 -18.01
N GLU A 127 -2.28 -15.47 -18.15
CA GLU A 127 -1.41 -15.18 -19.28
C GLU A 127 -0.13 -15.99 -19.11
N GLN A 128 0.05 -17.04 -19.92
CA GLN A 128 1.32 -17.76 -20.00
C GLN A 128 2.34 -16.80 -20.62
N GLY A 129 3.33 -16.38 -19.84
CA GLY A 129 4.43 -15.58 -20.36
C GLY A 129 5.17 -16.35 -21.45
N THR A 130 5.12 -15.86 -22.69
CA THR A 130 6.02 -16.28 -23.78
C THR A 130 7.47 -15.97 -23.47
#